data_AF-A0A1X7AGN9-F1
#
_entry.id   AF-A0A1X7AGN9-F1
#
_cell.length_a   1.000
_cell.length_b   1.000
_cell.length_c   1.000
_cell.angle_alpha   90.00
_cell.angle_beta   90.00
_cell.angle_gamma   90.00
#
_symmetry.space_group_name_H-M   'P 1'
#
loop_
_entity.id
_entity.type
_entity.pdbx_description
1 polymer ?
#
loop_
_entity_poly.entity_id
_entity_poly.type
_entity_poly.pdbx_seq_one_letter_code
_entity_poly.pdbx_strand_id
1 'polypeptide(L)'
;MKLRIFALSALLFIATSSQAIIIRGESREQITDMDNAPSQIIKRTGLLLSYSAGNTKPSSCSATIIGENHLITAAHCVVDSGAGRVKKRIEFFPRFRGENYRFPGRRYISKAWISKEYLKQAKLKAFDAEGDLKSINPKEMQHDLAILEVKPLNGKSVNSLGMAGSFFTKKNEQGQYPDDVYEMQLASYPSDKEDGTLWYEECFVKHDYANIARTSCDTAPGASGSSIFQYDQEYDQYYIKGVLSADAKAENYVTWFTQTTFGALSALIKNEGSTQSYFKSFSINTEDATYIHIKNSCENRVDLLVRLYRDDEWRILQKNRLNTGDVASFGKTDSFGHYYYFAKDLYDGGTWSGDSVSATYKGKKVWLKKKTISKKNTDNFINLTCD
;
A
#
# COMPACT_ATOMS: atom_id res chain seq x y z
N MET A 1 -27.13 51.18 27.26
CA MET A 1 -26.16 50.59 26.32
C MET A 1 -25.94 49.12 26.73
N LYS A 2 -26.59 48.16 26.05
CA LYS A 2 -26.54 46.73 26.40
C LYS A 2 -25.39 46.07 25.63
N LEU A 3 -24.31 45.70 26.32
CA LEU A 3 -23.18 44.98 25.74
C LEU A 3 -23.58 43.50 25.59
N ARG A 4 -23.79 43.04 24.34
CA ARG A 4 -23.96 41.61 24.03
C ARG A 4 -22.57 40.99 23.86
N ILE A 5 -22.18 40.12 24.78
CA ILE A 5 -21.00 39.27 24.65
C ILE A 5 -21.38 38.12 23.71
N PHE A 6 -20.84 38.14 22.48
CA PHE A 6 -20.86 36.99 21.59
C PHE A 6 -19.78 36.01 22.06
N ALA A 7 -20.20 34.88 22.66
CA ALA A 7 -19.31 33.75 22.88
C ALA A 7 -19.03 33.11 21.51
N LEU A 8 -17.81 33.27 21.01
CA LEU A 8 -17.32 32.60 19.82
C LEU A 8 -17.00 31.15 20.22
N SER A 9 -17.95 30.24 19.98
CA SER A 9 -17.74 28.81 20.16
C SER A 9 -16.78 28.30 19.07
N ALA A 10 -15.49 28.25 19.40
CA ALA A 10 -14.50 27.57 18.58
C ALA A 10 -14.82 26.06 18.62
N LEU A 11 -15.45 25.55 17.56
CA LEU A 11 -15.49 24.11 17.30
C LEU A 11 -14.05 23.65 17.01
N LEU A 12 -13.38 23.15 18.05
CA LEU A 12 -12.23 22.27 17.88
C LEU A 12 -12.74 20.99 17.20
N PHE A 13 -12.46 20.84 15.91
CA PHE A 13 -12.47 19.52 15.28
C PHE A 13 -11.30 18.73 15.90
N ILE A 14 -11.58 17.97 16.95
CA ILE A 14 -10.68 16.91 17.38
C ILE A 14 -10.79 15.83 16.31
N ALA A 15 -9.86 15.85 15.35
CA ALA A 15 -9.59 14.67 14.54
C ALA A 15 -9.14 13.58 15.51
N THR A 16 -10.01 12.61 15.80
CA THR A 16 -9.59 11.38 16.47
C THR A 16 -8.68 10.64 15.51
N SER A 17 -7.37 10.89 15.64
CA SER A 17 -6.39 9.96 15.10
C SER A 17 -6.71 8.62 15.72
N SER A 18 -6.94 7.62 14.89
CA SER A 18 -6.99 6.24 15.35
C SER A 18 -5.65 5.97 16.04
N GLN A 19 -5.69 5.76 17.36
CA GLN A 19 -4.49 5.66 18.17
C GLN A 19 -3.73 4.38 17.79
N ALA A 20 -2.42 4.48 17.65
CA ALA A 20 -1.56 3.30 17.55
C ALA A 20 -1.64 2.50 18.86
N ILE A 21 -1.57 1.18 18.75
CA ILE A 21 -1.43 0.27 19.88
C ILE A 21 0.05 -0.09 19.97
N ILE A 22 0.74 0.62 20.86
CA ILE A 22 2.17 0.45 21.14
C ILE A 22 2.34 -0.52 22.31
N ILE A 23 2.94 -1.68 22.04
CA ILE A 23 3.16 -2.76 23.00
C ILE A 23 4.64 -2.75 23.38
N ARG A 24 4.94 -2.45 24.65
CA ARG A 24 6.29 -2.45 25.24
C ARG A 24 7.23 -1.33 24.74
N GLY A 25 6.68 -0.28 24.16
CA GLY A 25 7.40 0.92 23.74
C GLY A 25 7.70 0.93 22.24
N GLU A 26 7.94 2.11 21.68
CA GLU A 26 8.15 2.29 20.24
C GLU A 26 9.47 1.66 19.79
N SER A 27 9.39 0.59 19.02
CA SER A 27 10.54 -0.11 18.44
C SER A 27 10.59 -0.04 16.91
N ARG A 28 9.60 0.58 16.26
CA ARG A 28 9.53 0.60 14.80
C ARG A 28 10.56 1.55 14.21
N GLU A 29 11.25 1.07 13.20
CA GLU A 29 12.25 1.80 12.43
C GLU A 29 11.71 2.18 11.06
N GLN A 30 11.82 3.47 10.69
CA GLN A 30 11.43 3.92 9.36
C GLN A 30 12.46 3.47 8.31
N ILE A 31 11.98 2.83 7.25
CA ILE A 31 12.84 2.44 6.14
C ILE A 31 12.98 3.58 5.16
N THR A 32 14.13 4.25 5.23
CA THR A 32 14.50 5.35 4.34
C THR A 32 15.43 4.92 3.21
N ASP A 33 16.16 3.81 3.38
CA ASP A 33 17.07 3.22 2.40
C ASP A 33 16.79 1.72 2.17
N MET A 34 16.63 1.32 0.91
CA MET A 34 16.32 -0.06 0.52
C MET A 34 17.56 -0.93 0.38
N ASP A 35 18.72 -0.32 0.13
CA ASP A 35 19.97 -1.03 -0.09
C ASP A 35 20.60 -1.45 1.25
N ASN A 36 20.39 -0.64 2.29
CA ASN A 36 20.84 -0.87 3.66
C ASN A 36 19.71 -1.32 4.61
N ALA A 37 18.60 -1.85 4.07
CA ALA A 37 17.47 -2.29 4.86
C ALA A 37 17.87 -3.46 5.80
N PRO A 38 17.42 -3.47 7.07
CA PRO A 38 17.85 -4.46 8.07
C PRO A 38 17.37 -5.89 7.79
N SER A 39 16.34 -6.05 6.95
CA SER A 39 15.78 -7.37 6.62
C SER A 39 15.32 -7.45 5.17
N GLN A 40 15.42 -8.64 4.59
CA GLN A 40 14.96 -8.93 3.21
C GLN A 40 13.43 -8.87 3.07
N ILE A 41 12.69 -8.95 4.18
CA ILE A 41 11.21 -8.90 4.15
C ILE A 41 10.70 -7.56 3.63
N ILE A 42 11.45 -6.48 3.92
CA ILE A 42 11.13 -5.10 3.56
C ILE A 42 10.94 -4.96 2.05
N LYS A 43 11.78 -5.66 1.28
CA LYS A 43 11.74 -5.66 -0.19
C LYS A 43 10.49 -6.35 -0.76
N ARG A 44 9.83 -7.19 0.05
CA ARG A 44 8.67 -8.03 -0.32
C ARG A 44 7.35 -7.37 0.08
N THR A 45 7.39 -6.31 0.87
CA THR A 45 6.23 -5.59 1.40
C THR A 45 5.89 -4.35 0.56
N GLY A 46 4.60 -4.05 0.40
CA GLY A 46 4.14 -2.84 -0.28
C GLY A 46 2.84 -2.29 0.29
N LEU A 47 2.59 -1.01 0.00
CA LEU A 47 1.38 -0.30 0.38
C LEU A 47 0.24 -0.76 -0.52
N LEU A 48 -0.90 -1.08 0.08
CA LEU A 48 -2.13 -1.46 -0.61
C LEU A 48 -3.17 -0.35 -0.42
N LEU A 49 -3.60 0.25 -1.52
CA LEU A 49 -4.67 1.24 -1.52
C LEU A 49 -5.93 0.64 -2.14
N SER A 50 -7.01 0.60 -1.37
CA SER A 50 -8.28 0.03 -1.82
C SER A 50 -9.40 1.06 -1.75
N TYR A 51 -10.25 1.11 -2.77
CA TYR A 51 -11.31 2.10 -2.89
C TYR A 51 -12.69 1.45 -2.81
N SER A 52 -13.47 1.86 -1.80
CA SER A 52 -14.89 1.51 -1.68
C SER A 52 -15.70 2.14 -2.82
N ALA A 53 -16.81 1.51 -3.19
CA ALA A 53 -17.66 2.03 -4.25
C ALA A 53 -18.15 3.45 -3.93
N GLY A 54 -17.90 4.40 -4.82
CA GLY A 54 -18.31 5.80 -4.66
C GLY A 54 -17.40 6.65 -3.76
N ASN A 55 -16.34 6.08 -3.17
CA ASN A 55 -15.37 6.84 -2.37
C ASN A 55 -14.12 7.18 -3.18
N THR A 56 -13.69 8.44 -3.13
CA THR A 56 -12.46 8.92 -3.78
C THR A 56 -11.23 8.78 -2.88
N LYS A 57 -11.42 8.64 -1.56
CA LYS A 57 -10.36 8.40 -0.60
C LYS A 57 -10.15 6.89 -0.43
N PRO A 58 -8.94 6.36 -0.65
CA PRO A 58 -8.66 4.95 -0.40
C PRO A 58 -8.56 4.65 1.09
N SER A 59 -8.83 3.41 1.46
CA SER A 59 -8.28 2.82 2.69
C SER A 59 -6.84 2.37 2.42
N SER A 60 -5.95 2.66 3.36
CA SER A 60 -4.57 2.16 3.36
C SER A 60 -4.49 0.82 4.08
N CYS A 61 -3.70 -0.10 3.54
CA CYS A 61 -3.32 -1.38 4.12
C CYS A 61 -1.91 -1.74 3.65
N SER A 62 -1.40 -2.86 4.12
CA SER A 62 -0.15 -3.47 3.68
C SER A 62 -0.42 -4.79 2.96
N ALA A 63 0.52 -5.19 2.10
CA ALA A 63 0.48 -6.47 1.42
C ALA A 63 1.90 -7.01 1.16
N THR A 64 2.03 -8.32 1.01
CA THR A 64 3.31 -8.99 0.80
C THR A 64 3.32 -9.82 -0.48
N ILE A 65 4.43 -9.80 -1.23
CA ILE A 65 4.62 -10.60 -2.44
C ILE A 65 4.91 -12.05 -2.07
N ILE A 66 4.08 -12.99 -2.55
CA ILE A 66 4.14 -14.43 -2.20
C ILE A 66 4.28 -15.37 -3.42
N GLY A 67 4.24 -14.81 -4.62
CA GLY A 67 4.32 -15.59 -5.86
C GLY A 67 4.63 -14.70 -7.04
N GLU A 68 4.72 -15.28 -8.24
CA GLU A 68 5.06 -14.57 -9.47
C GLU A 68 4.25 -13.28 -9.64
N ASN A 69 2.92 -13.39 -9.53
CA ASN A 69 1.96 -12.29 -9.63
C ASN A 69 0.98 -12.29 -8.46
N HIS A 70 1.39 -12.80 -7.29
CA HIS A 70 0.49 -12.99 -6.15
C HIS A 70 0.94 -12.19 -4.93
N LEU A 71 -0.01 -11.50 -4.30
CA LEU A 71 0.14 -10.86 -3.00
C LEU A 71 -0.75 -11.53 -1.97
N ILE A 72 -0.35 -11.45 -0.71
CA ILE A 72 -1.18 -11.78 0.45
C ILE A 72 -1.46 -10.51 1.25
N THR A 73 -2.68 -10.42 1.79
CA THR A 73 -3.14 -9.31 2.64
C THR A 73 -4.34 -9.77 3.48
N ALA A 74 -4.87 -8.88 4.32
CA ALA A 74 -6.06 -9.15 5.11
C ALA A 74 -7.32 -9.03 4.24
N ALA A 75 -8.35 -9.83 4.52
CA ALA A 75 -9.60 -9.77 3.76
C ALA A 75 -10.34 -8.44 3.95
N HIS A 76 -10.31 -7.86 5.15
CA HIS A 76 -10.92 -6.56 5.44
C HIS A 76 -10.27 -5.41 4.64
N CYS A 77 -9.03 -5.57 4.17
CA CYS A 77 -8.39 -4.58 3.29
C CYS A 77 -9.05 -4.49 1.91
N VAL A 78 -9.71 -5.57 1.47
CA VAL A 78 -10.28 -5.70 0.11
C VAL A 78 -11.79 -5.88 0.10
N VAL A 79 -12.42 -6.01 1.26
CA VAL A 79 -13.87 -6.09 1.45
C VAL A 79 -14.35 -4.88 2.23
N ASP A 80 -15.45 -4.27 1.81
CA ASP A 80 -16.16 -3.25 2.58
C ASP A 80 -16.84 -3.91 3.79
N SER A 81 -16.42 -3.53 4.99
CA SER A 81 -16.98 -4.05 6.24
C SER A 81 -18.47 -3.69 6.35
N GLY A 82 -19.28 -4.63 6.83
CA GLY A 82 -20.75 -4.47 6.93
C GLY A 82 -21.54 -4.67 5.63
N ALA A 83 -20.91 -4.65 4.45
CA ALA A 83 -21.59 -4.93 3.18
C ALA A 83 -21.15 -6.25 2.53
N GLY A 84 -20.00 -6.80 2.92
CA GLY A 84 -19.41 -8.00 2.30
C GLY A 84 -19.12 -7.81 0.81
N ARG A 85 -19.00 -6.56 0.35
CA ARG A 85 -18.76 -6.19 -1.05
C ARG A 85 -17.26 -6.07 -1.28
N VAL A 86 -16.77 -6.67 -2.36
CA VAL A 86 -15.36 -6.56 -2.72
C VAL A 86 -15.10 -5.18 -3.34
N LYS A 87 -14.03 -4.53 -2.91
CA LYS A 87 -13.59 -3.22 -3.40
C LYS A 87 -13.20 -3.34 -4.88
N LYS A 88 -13.61 -2.36 -5.69
CA LYS A 88 -13.53 -2.47 -7.16
C LYS A 88 -12.21 -1.96 -7.75
N ARG A 89 -11.50 -1.11 -7.01
CA ARG A 89 -10.20 -0.56 -7.40
C ARG A 89 -9.23 -0.82 -6.27
N ILE A 90 -8.16 -1.52 -6.59
CA ILE A 90 -7.10 -1.86 -5.64
C ILE A 90 -5.75 -1.63 -6.34
N GLU A 91 -4.90 -0.85 -5.69
CA GLU A 91 -3.57 -0.48 -6.17
C GLU A 91 -2.52 -0.96 -5.17
N PHE A 92 -1.40 -1.46 -5.68
CA PHE A 92 -0.28 -1.93 -4.88
C PHE A 92 0.97 -1.13 -5.22
N PHE A 93 1.60 -0.52 -4.21
CA PHE A 93 2.84 0.23 -4.33
C PHE A 93 3.96 -0.57 -3.64
N PRO A 94 4.73 -1.36 -4.40
CA PRO A 94 5.82 -2.14 -3.82
C PRO A 94 6.90 -1.23 -3.24
N ARG A 95 7.34 -1.51 -2.01
CA ARG A 95 8.45 -0.80 -1.33
C ARG A 95 8.28 0.72 -1.29
N PHE A 96 7.03 1.19 -1.21
CA PHE A 96 6.73 2.60 -1.14
C PHE A 96 7.38 3.22 0.10
N ARG A 97 7.96 4.42 -0.03
CA ARG A 97 8.60 5.13 1.10
C ARG A 97 8.16 6.59 1.12
N GLY A 98 6.88 6.83 0.82
CA GLY A 98 6.33 8.16 0.66
C GLY A 98 6.44 8.71 -0.76
N GLU A 99 5.81 9.86 -0.99
CA GLU A 99 5.56 10.41 -2.32
C GLU A 99 6.82 10.66 -3.16
N ASN A 100 7.95 10.89 -2.50
CA ASN A 100 9.23 11.14 -3.12
C ASN A 100 9.91 9.87 -3.67
N TYR A 101 9.42 8.68 -3.26
CA TYR A 101 10.00 7.38 -3.56
C TYR A 101 8.93 6.40 -4.05
N ARG A 102 8.44 6.63 -5.27
CA ARG A 102 7.40 5.82 -5.94
C ARG A 102 7.98 4.80 -6.95
N PHE A 103 9.26 4.43 -6.81
CA PHE A 103 9.90 3.35 -7.58
C PHE A 103 10.20 2.16 -6.65
N PRO A 104 9.87 0.91 -7.05
CA PRO A 104 9.21 0.50 -8.30
C PRO A 104 7.77 1.02 -8.39
N GLY A 105 7.31 1.32 -9.60
CA GLY A 105 5.99 1.91 -9.82
C GLY A 105 4.85 1.05 -9.28
N ARG A 106 3.67 1.64 -9.12
CA ARG A 106 2.46 0.95 -8.67
C ARG A 106 2.04 -0.17 -9.61
N ARG A 107 1.23 -1.07 -9.10
CA ARG A 107 0.62 -2.18 -9.82
C ARG A 107 -0.88 -2.20 -9.55
N TYR A 108 -1.60 -2.82 -10.47
CA TYR A 108 -3.05 -2.94 -10.39
C TYR A 108 -3.45 -4.38 -10.17
N ILE A 109 -4.50 -4.57 -9.36
CA ILE A 109 -5.03 -5.89 -9.07
C ILE A 109 -6.07 -6.26 -10.13
N SER A 110 -5.93 -7.47 -10.69
CA SER A 110 -6.86 -8.05 -11.68
C SER A 110 -7.87 -9.01 -11.04
N LYS A 111 -7.47 -9.68 -9.97
CA LYS A 111 -8.26 -10.74 -9.34
C LYS A 111 -7.98 -10.81 -7.85
N ALA A 112 -8.99 -11.21 -7.07
CA ALA A 112 -8.86 -11.46 -5.64
C ALA A 112 -9.46 -12.81 -5.29
N TRP A 113 -8.81 -13.55 -4.40
CA TRP A 113 -9.33 -14.75 -3.75
C TRP A 113 -9.48 -14.46 -2.26
N ILE A 114 -10.70 -14.51 -1.76
CA ILE A 114 -11.03 -14.10 -0.40
C ILE A 114 -11.60 -15.30 0.34
N SER A 115 -11.23 -15.47 1.61
CA SER A 115 -11.77 -16.53 2.46
C SER A 115 -13.31 -16.55 2.42
N LYS A 116 -13.89 -17.71 2.12
CA LYS A 116 -15.35 -17.87 2.08
C LYS A 116 -16.00 -17.61 3.43
N GLU A 117 -15.37 -18.07 4.51
CA GLU A 117 -15.91 -17.90 5.85
C GLU A 117 -15.83 -16.42 6.26
N TYR A 118 -14.75 -15.71 5.92
CA TYR A 118 -14.71 -14.26 6.13
C TYR A 118 -15.86 -13.54 5.41
N LEU A 119 -16.09 -13.84 4.13
CA LEU A 119 -17.20 -13.24 3.36
C LEU A 119 -18.57 -13.56 3.97
N LYS A 120 -18.74 -14.74 4.54
CA LYS A 120 -19.97 -15.13 5.24
C LYS A 120 -20.14 -14.28 6.50
N GLN A 121 -19.11 -14.16 7.33
CA GLN A 121 -19.17 -13.35 8.56
C GLN A 121 -19.38 -11.85 8.25
N ALA A 122 -18.67 -11.31 7.25
CA ALA A 122 -18.80 -9.91 6.83
C ALA A 122 -20.22 -9.57 6.33
N LYS A 123 -20.94 -10.54 5.76
CA LYS A 123 -22.36 -10.39 5.38
C LYS A 123 -23.30 -10.48 6.57
N LEU A 124 -23.02 -11.36 7.53
CA LEU A 124 -23.85 -11.49 8.73
C LEU A 124 -23.84 -10.20 9.56
N LYS A 125 -22.72 -9.48 9.57
CA LYS A 125 -22.62 -8.14 10.18
C LYS A 125 -23.61 -7.11 9.64
N ALA A 126 -24.06 -7.24 8.39
CA ALA A 126 -25.08 -6.34 7.84
C ALA A 126 -26.42 -6.41 8.60
N PHE A 127 -26.62 -7.48 9.38
CA PHE A 127 -27.82 -7.75 10.17
C PHE A 127 -27.58 -7.56 11.68
N ASP A 128 -26.37 -7.16 12.09
CA ASP A 128 -26.06 -6.86 13.48
C ASP A 128 -26.43 -5.39 13.76
N ALA A 129 -27.59 -5.19 14.40
CA ALA A 129 -28.13 -3.87 14.69
C ALA A 129 -27.35 -3.13 15.81
N GLU A 130 -26.56 -3.88 16.60
CA GLU A 130 -25.88 -3.37 17.80
C GLU A 130 -24.34 -3.37 17.64
N GLY A 131 -23.81 -4.09 16.66
CA GLY A 131 -22.38 -4.22 16.42
C GLY A 131 -21.74 -3.03 15.71
N ASP A 132 -20.52 -2.68 16.13
CA ASP A 132 -19.67 -1.77 15.37
C ASP A 132 -19.24 -2.45 14.06
N LEU A 133 -19.77 -1.98 12.94
CA LEU A 133 -19.47 -2.48 11.59
C LEU A 133 -17.98 -2.38 11.22
N LYS A 134 -17.18 -1.61 11.96
CA LYS A 134 -15.73 -1.48 11.79
C LYS A 134 -14.92 -2.44 12.66
N SER A 135 -15.47 -2.89 13.78
CA SER A 135 -14.82 -3.88 14.64
C SER A 135 -14.71 -5.22 13.92
N ILE A 136 -13.70 -6.04 14.21
CA ILE A 136 -13.56 -7.38 13.65
C ILE A 136 -13.79 -8.42 14.74
N ASN A 137 -14.64 -9.40 14.48
CA ASN A 137 -14.97 -10.43 15.46
C ASN A 137 -14.02 -11.64 15.37
N PRO A 138 -13.96 -12.51 16.40
CA PRO A 138 -13.04 -13.65 16.39
C PRO A 138 -13.18 -14.62 15.22
N LYS A 139 -14.39 -14.80 14.66
CA LYS A 139 -14.58 -15.66 13.46
C LYS A 139 -14.04 -15.00 12.20
N GLU A 140 -14.16 -13.68 12.09
CA GLU A 140 -13.52 -12.94 11.01
C GLU A 140 -12.01 -12.98 11.14
N MET A 141 -11.45 -12.73 12.33
CA MET A 141 -10.00 -12.76 12.57
C MET A 141 -9.37 -14.09 12.18
N GLN A 142 -10.03 -15.23 12.45
CA GLN A 142 -9.57 -16.56 12.03
C GLN A 142 -9.47 -16.73 10.50
N HIS A 143 -10.16 -15.88 9.75
CA HIS A 143 -10.38 -16.05 8.32
C HIS A 143 -10.04 -14.80 7.52
N ASP A 144 -9.46 -13.78 8.14
CA ASP A 144 -9.19 -12.46 7.57
C ASP A 144 -8.00 -12.49 6.60
N LEU A 145 -8.19 -13.22 5.51
CA LEU A 145 -7.16 -13.55 4.54
C LEU A 145 -7.66 -13.37 3.12
N ALA A 146 -6.86 -12.67 2.31
CA ALA A 146 -7.05 -12.54 0.89
C ALA A 146 -5.74 -12.70 0.12
N ILE A 147 -5.86 -13.27 -1.08
CA ILE A 147 -4.79 -13.36 -2.08
C ILE A 147 -5.18 -12.51 -3.28
N LEU A 148 -4.24 -11.73 -3.80
CA LEU A 148 -4.47 -10.81 -4.90
C LEU A 148 -3.57 -11.17 -6.07
N GLU A 149 -4.15 -11.21 -7.26
CA GLU A 149 -3.41 -11.30 -8.52
C GLU A 149 -3.05 -9.89 -9.00
N VAL A 150 -1.77 -9.69 -9.28
CA VAL A 150 -1.20 -8.42 -9.69
C VAL A 150 -0.91 -8.46 -11.18
N LYS A 151 -1.34 -7.43 -11.91
CA LYS A 151 -0.95 -7.29 -13.32
C LYS A 151 0.57 -7.07 -13.43
N PRO A 152 1.27 -7.82 -14.31
CA PRO A 152 2.68 -7.55 -14.61
C PRO A 152 2.89 -6.11 -15.10
N LEU A 153 4.02 -5.50 -14.75
CA LEU A 153 4.41 -4.20 -15.30
C LEU A 153 5.51 -4.40 -16.34
N ASN A 154 5.32 -3.90 -17.56
CA ASN A 154 6.27 -4.10 -18.66
C ASN A 154 6.59 -5.59 -18.94
N GLY A 155 5.64 -6.50 -18.69
CA GLY A 155 5.87 -7.94 -18.78
C GLY A 155 6.74 -8.51 -17.64
N LYS A 156 7.14 -7.69 -16.66
CA LYS A 156 7.83 -8.15 -15.44
C LYS A 156 6.81 -8.43 -14.35
N SER A 157 6.87 -9.66 -13.87
CA SER A 157 6.16 -10.15 -12.69
C SER A 157 6.59 -9.41 -11.42
N VAL A 158 5.72 -9.40 -10.41
CA VAL A 158 5.99 -8.67 -9.16
C VAL A 158 7.08 -9.34 -8.31
N ASN A 159 7.26 -10.66 -8.43
CA ASN A 159 8.33 -11.39 -7.72
C ASN A 159 9.76 -11.00 -8.13
N SER A 160 9.95 -10.29 -9.25
CA SER A 160 11.25 -9.68 -9.59
C SER A 160 11.72 -8.68 -8.54
N LEU A 161 10.81 -8.24 -7.65
CA LEU A 161 11.07 -7.41 -6.48
C LEU A 161 11.33 -8.25 -5.22
N GLY A 162 11.60 -9.54 -5.37
CA GLY A 162 11.68 -10.47 -4.26
C GLY A 162 10.33 -11.13 -4.00
N MET A 163 10.40 -12.32 -3.41
CA MET A 163 9.26 -13.16 -3.11
C MET A 163 9.42 -13.68 -1.70
N ALA A 164 8.36 -13.59 -0.91
CA ALA A 164 8.30 -14.26 0.36
C ALA A 164 8.21 -15.76 0.15
N GLY A 165 8.96 -16.49 0.96
CA GLY A 165 8.68 -17.90 1.16
C GLY A 165 7.28 -18.09 1.72
N SER A 166 6.54 -19.02 1.15
CA SER A 166 5.41 -19.63 1.84
C SER A 166 5.73 -21.11 1.95
N PHE A 167 6.08 -21.58 3.14
CA PHE A 167 6.35 -22.99 3.30
C PHE A 167 5.80 -23.51 4.62
N PHE A 168 5.38 -24.77 4.55
CA PHE A 168 5.05 -25.60 5.69
C PHE A 168 6.08 -26.71 5.69
N THR A 169 6.85 -26.84 6.76
CA THR A 169 7.68 -28.05 6.96
C THR A 169 6.98 -28.92 7.99
N LYS A 170 7.11 -30.24 7.90
CA LYS A 170 6.59 -31.15 8.95
C LYS A 170 7.25 -30.89 10.32
N LYS A 171 8.49 -30.37 10.35
CA LYS A 171 9.14 -29.88 11.58
C LYS A 171 8.41 -28.66 12.17
N ASN A 172 7.81 -27.80 11.35
CA ASN A 172 7.05 -26.64 11.83
C ASN A 172 5.74 -27.00 12.55
N GLU A 173 5.26 -28.25 12.47
CA GLU A 173 4.20 -28.74 13.36
C GLU A 173 4.71 -28.91 14.81
N GLN A 174 6.00 -29.20 15.00
CA GLN A 174 6.66 -29.31 16.31
C GLN A 174 7.06 -27.95 16.91
N GLY A 175 6.78 -26.85 16.20
CA GLY A 175 7.04 -25.49 16.66
C GLY A 175 5.82 -24.61 16.44
N GLN A 176 4.62 -25.16 16.72
CA GLN A 176 3.35 -24.44 16.83
C GLN A 176 2.64 -24.90 18.11
N TYR A 177 3.37 -24.96 19.22
CA TYR A 177 2.75 -25.26 20.51
C TYR A 177 2.03 -24.01 21.03
N PRO A 178 0.86 -24.15 21.66
CA PRO A 178 0.07 -23.01 22.15
C PRO A 178 0.80 -22.09 23.15
N ASP A 179 1.93 -22.54 23.71
CA ASP A 179 2.71 -21.79 24.70
C ASP A 179 4.02 -21.22 24.18
N ASP A 180 4.41 -21.54 22.96
CA ASP A 180 5.64 -21.02 22.37
C ASP A 180 5.48 -19.54 22.01
N VAL A 181 6.58 -18.82 22.19
CA VAL A 181 6.73 -17.43 21.77
C VAL A 181 7.79 -17.40 20.69
N TYR A 182 7.45 -16.85 19.54
CA TYR A 182 8.35 -16.78 18.39
C TYR A 182 8.83 -15.36 18.14
N GLU A 183 10.14 -15.22 17.93
CA GLU A 183 10.73 -14.02 17.35
C GLU A 183 10.33 -13.91 15.88
N MET A 184 9.76 -12.77 15.53
CA MET A 184 9.17 -12.51 14.24
C MET A 184 9.49 -11.09 13.79
N GLN A 185 9.35 -10.87 12.49
CA GLN A 185 9.57 -9.56 11.90
C GLN A 185 8.32 -9.11 11.16
N LEU A 186 8.09 -7.80 11.19
CA LEU A 186 6.98 -7.13 10.53
C LEU A 186 7.52 -5.94 9.74
N ALA A 187 7.02 -5.78 8.52
CA ALA A 187 7.18 -4.54 7.76
C ALA A 187 5.79 -4.07 7.32
N SER A 188 5.46 -2.80 7.55
CA SER A 188 4.09 -2.29 7.44
C SER A 188 4.01 -0.79 7.08
N TYR A 189 2.80 -0.32 6.76
CA TYR A 189 2.48 1.09 6.48
C TYR A 189 1.49 1.67 7.51
N PRO A 190 1.94 1.92 8.75
CA PRO A 190 1.07 2.36 9.82
C PRO A 190 0.70 3.86 9.68
N SER A 191 -0.56 4.21 9.97
CA SER A 191 -1.12 5.54 9.75
C SER A 191 -0.81 6.55 10.85
N ASP A 192 -0.21 6.13 11.96
CA ASP A 192 0.28 7.03 13.00
C ASP A 192 1.62 7.67 12.63
N LYS A 193 2.19 7.29 11.49
CA LYS A 193 3.41 7.83 10.90
C LYS A 193 3.09 8.67 9.67
N GLU A 194 4.12 9.23 9.04
CA GLU A 194 3.96 9.98 7.80
C GLU A 194 3.34 9.11 6.69
N ASP A 195 2.40 9.68 5.94
CA ASP A 195 1.60 8.97 4.95
C ASP A 195 2.46 8.18 3.95
N GLY A 196 2.24 6.86 3.93
CA GLY A 196 2.89 5.97 2.97
C GLY A 196 4.37 5.69 3.23
N THR A 197 4.86 6.01 4.43
CA THR A 197 6.19 5.58 4.87
C THR A 197 6.16 4.11 5.32
N LEU A 198 7.23 3.40 5.01
CA LEU A 198 7.40 1.98 5.36
C LEU A 198 8.17 1.87 6.67
N TRP A 199 7.66 1.06 7.58
CA TRP A 199 8.23 0.84 8.90
C TRP A 199 8.51 -0.64 9.11
N TYR A 200 9.54 -0.93 9.89
CA TYR A 200 10.01 -2.26 10.21
C TYR A 200 10.13 -2.42 11.72
N GLU A 201 9.84 -3.60 12.22
CA GLU A 201 10.11 -3.95 13.62
C GLU A 201 10.37 -5.46 13.76
N GLU A 202 11.02 -5.78 14.87
CA GLU A 202 11.13 -7.14 15.39
C GLU A 202 10.23 -7.25 16.62
N CYS A 203 9.47 -8.33 16.71
CA CYS A 203 8.49 -8.52 17.76
C CYS A 203 8.31 -10.00 18.07
N PHE A 204 7.44 -10.26 19.05
CA PHE A 204 7.09 -11.61 19.45
C PHE A 204 5.67 -11.97 19.01
N VAL A 205 5.47 -13.23 18.65
CA VAL A 205 4.14 -13.78 18.34
C VAL A 205 3.93 -15.06 19.12
N LYS A 206 2.76 -15.17 19.74
CA LYS A 206 2.31 -16.36 20.45
C LYS A 206 1.04 -16.88 19.78
N HIS A 207 1.05 -18.15 19.36
CA HIS A 207 -0.18 -18.79 18.89
C HIS A 207 -1.19 -18.84 20.04
N ASP A 208 -2.45 -18.55 19.74
CA ASP A 208 -3.50 -18.51 20.76
C ASP A 208 -4.41 -19.73 20.60
N TYR A 209 -5.33 -19.68 19.64
CA TYR A 209 -6.20 -20.80 19.30
C TYR A 209 -6.61 -20.76 17.83
N ALA A 210 -6.92 -21.92 17.26
CA ALA A 210 -7.32 -22.05 15.86
C ALA A 210 -6.38 -21.27 14.92
N ASN A 211 -6.93 -20.35 14.12
CA ASN A 211 -6.21 -19.48 13.20
C ASN A 211 -5.94 -18.08 13.79
N ILE A 212 -5.82 -17.95 15.12
CA ILE A 212 -5.52 -16.69 15.80
C ILE A 212 -4.19 -16.83 16.55
N ALA A 213 -3.34 -15.82 16.38
CA ALA A 213 -2.17 -15.59 17.21
C ALA A 213 -2.17 -14.15 17.73
N ARG A 214 -1.54 -13.92 18.88
CA ARG A 214 -1.29 -12.60 19.47
C ARG A 214 0.12 -12.15 19.17
N THR A 215 0.30 -10.86 18.91
CA THR A 215 1.61 -10.27 18.64
C THR A 215 1.91 -9.11 19.56
N SER A 216 3.19 -8.94 19.88
CA SER A 216 3.73 -7.75 20.54
C SER A 216 4.19 -6.69 19.55
N CYS A 217 4.00 -6.87 18.24
CA CYS A 217 4.29 -5.84 17.25
C CYS A 217 3.40 -4.61 17.49
N ASP A 218 3.96 -3.42 17.29
CA ASP A 218 3.26 -2.15 17.35
C ASP A 218 2.39 -1.95 16.11
N THR A 219 1.12 -1.62 16.29
CA THR A 219 0.21 -1.51 15.14
C THR A 219 -0.58 -0.21 15.15
N ALA A 220 -0.91 0.25 13.94
CA ALA A 220 -1.88 1.29 13.71
C ALA A 220 -2.64 0.96 12.41
N PRO A 221 -3.78 1.60 12.12
CA PRO A 221 -4.45 1.39 10.83
C PRO A 221 -3.49 1.55 9.66
N GLY A 222 -3.68 0.76 8.60
CA GLY A 222 -2.72 0.68 7.50
C GLY A 222 -1.66 -0.42 7.67
N ALA A 223 -1.32 -0.81 8.90
CA ALA A 223 -0.48 -1.98 9.14
C ALA A 223 -1.18 -3.30 8.78
N SER A 224 -2.52 -3.32 8.84
CA SER A 224 -3.36 -4.45 8.44
C SER A 224 -2.94 -5.07 7.11
N GLY A 225 -2.89 -6.39 7.04
CA GLY A 225 -2.47 -7.11 5.84
C GLY A 225 -0.97 -7.31 5.71
N SER A 226 -0.16 -6.73 6.59
CA SER A 226 1.27 -7.02 6.67
C SER A 226 1.49 -8.48 7.07
N SER A 227 2.45 -9.15 6.43
CA SER A 227 2.82 -10.51 6.81
C SER A 227 3.74 -10.51 8.03
N ILE A 228 3.54 -11.50 8.88
CA ILE A 228 4.44 -11.82 10.01
C ILE A 228 5.42 -12.87 9.52
N PHE A 229 6.70 -12.57 9.61
CA PHE A 229 7.77 -13.40 9.08
C PHE A 229 8.58 -14.07 10.18
N GLN A 230 8.82 -15.37 10.03
CA GLN A 230 9.80 -16.11 10.80
C GLN A 230 11.02 -16.40 9.93
N TYR A 231 12.22 -16.20 10.48
CA TYR A 231 13.44 -16.66 9.85
C TYR A 231 13.63 -18.16 10.10
N ASP A 232 13.95 -18.91 9.05
CA ASP A 232 14.30 -20.32 9.13
C ASP A 232 15.79 -20.48 8.84
N GLN A 233 16.53 -20.95 9.86
CA GLN A 233 17.98 -21.15 9.80
C GLN A 233 18.38 -22.30 8.86
N GLU A 234 17.53 -23.31 8.69
CA GLU A 234 17.83 -24.48 7.84
C GLU A 234 17.88 -24.08 6.36
N TYR A 235 17.03 -23.14 5.96
CA TYR A 235 16.90 -22.69 4.58
C TYR A 235 17.45 -21.29 4.32
N ASP A 236 17.94 -20.58 5.35
CA ASP A 236 18.40 -19.19 5.29
C ASP A 236 17.38 -18.27 4.59
N GLN A 237 16.12 -18.37 5.01
CA GLN A 237 14.99 -17.72 4.33
C GLN A 237 13.94 -17.26 5.34
N TYR A 238 13.14 -16.26 4.95
CA TYR A 238 11.99 -15.79 5.72
C TYR A 238 10.68 -16.36 5.18
N TYR A 239 9.85 -16.86 6.10
CA TYR A 239 8.62 -17.59 5.87
C TYR A 239 7.45 -16.86 6.51
N ILE A 240 6.35 -16.72 5.79
CA ILE A 240 5.14 -16.10 6.35
C ILE A 240 4.42 -17.11 7.26
N LYS A 241 4.09 -16.70 8.48
CA LYS A 241 3.32 -17.49 9.45
C LYS A 241 1.91 -16.97 9.70
N GLY A 242 1.63 -15.76 9.25
CA GLY A 242 0.30 -15.18 9.33
C GLY A 242 0.25 -13.78 8.75
N VAL A 243 -0.94 -13.19 8.81
CA VAL A 243 -1.21 -11.83 8.36
C VAL A 243 -1.78 -11.03 9.51
N LEU A 244 -1.25 -9.83 9.74
CA LEU A 244 -1.78 -8.91 10.74
C LEU A 244 -3.23 -8.55 10.38
N SER A 245 -4.15 -8.79 11.31
CA SER A 245 -5.60 -8.74 11.07
C SER A 245 -6.27 -7.64 11.87
N ALA A 246 -6.06 -7.61 13.18
CA ALA A 246 -6.84 -6.80 14.09
C ALA A 246 -5.98 -6.20 15.20
N ASP A 247 -6.52 -5.16 15.81
CA ASP A 247 -6.00 -4.58 17.04
C ASP A 247 -7.13 -4.53 18.10
N ALA A 248 -6.75 -4.63 19.37
CA ALA A 248 -7.60 -4.45 20.53
C ALA A 248 -6.79 -3.71 21.60
N LYS A 249 -7.47 -3.07 22.56
CA LYS A 249 -6.90 -2.09 23.52
C LYS A 249 -5.51 -2.39 24.10
N ALA A 250 -5.11 -3.65 24.25
CA ALA A 250 -3.79 -4.04 24.73
C ALA A 250 -3.16 -5.22 23.96
N GLU A 251 -3.75 -5.67 22.85
CA GLU A 251 -3.31 -6.85 22.11
C GLU A 251 -3.51 -6.66 20.61
N ASN A 252 -2.56 -7.14 19.82
CA ASN A 252 -2.66 -7.16 18.37
C ASN A 252 -2.79 -8.61 17.89
N TYR A 253 -3.60 -8.85 16.86
CA TYR A 253 -3.95 -10.18 16.39
C TYR A 253 -3.52 -10.43 14.95
N VAL A 254 -3.10 -11.67 14.74
CA VAL A 254 -2.63 -12.21 13.48
C VAL A 254 -3.57 -13.34 13.07
N THR A 255 -4.03 -13.32 11.82
CA THR A 255 -4.61 -14.51 11.19
C THR A 255 -3.49 -15.52 10.98
N TRP A 256 -3.39 -16.47 11.90
CA TRP A 256 -2.33 -17.47 11.95
C TRP A 256 -2.58 -18.56 10.90
N PHE A 257 -1.51 -19.00 10.24
CA PHE A 257 -1.62 -20.03 9.22
C PHE A 257 -1.53 -21.42 9.84
N THR A 258 -2.61 -22.17 9.67
CA THR A 258 -2.68 -23.61 9.97
C THR A 258 -2.33 -24.42 8.73
N GLN A 259 -2.13 -25.73 8.87
CA GLN A 259 -1.88 -26.64 7.74
C GLN A 259 -2.92 -26.50 6.63
N THR A 260 -4.20 -26.35 6.99
CA THR A 260 -5.30 -26.10 6.06
C THR A 260 -5.09 -24.81 5.28
N THR A 261 -4.70 -23.73 5.96
CA THR A 261 -4.40 -22.44 5.32
C THR A 261 -3.21 -22.57 4.36
N PHE A 262 -2.12 -23.19 4.80
CA PHE A 262 -0.95 -23.41 3.95
C PHE A 262 -1.27 -24.27 2.71
N GLY A 263 -2.03 -25.34 2.88
CA GLY A 263 -2.49 -26.19 1.78
C GLY A 263 -3.30 -25.38 0.76
N ALA A 264 -4.23 -24.55 1.23
CA ALA A 264 -5.02 -23.67 0.37
C ALA A 264 -4.17 -22.62 -0.36
N LEU A 265 -3.20 -22.00 0.33
CA LEU A 265 -2.26 -21.03 -0.26
C LEU A 265 -1.37 -21.67 -1.33
N SER A 266 -0.74 -22.81 -1.01
CA SER A 266 0.13 -23.53 -1.95
C SER A 266 -0.65 -23.94 -3.20
N ALA A 267 -1.84 -24.49 -3.02
CA ALA A 267 -2.67 -24.88 -4.16
C ALA A 267 -3.04 -23.68 -5.04
N LEU A 268 -3.24 -22.50 -4.45
CA LEU A 268 -3.60 -21.28 -5.19
C LEU A 268 -2.44 -20.78 -6.02
N ILE A 269 -1.28 -20.65 -5.38
CA ILE A 269 -0.07 -20.15 -6.05
C ILE A 269 0.36 -21.11 -7.16
N LYS A 270 0.18 -22.42 -6.99
CA LYS A 270 0.51 -23.46 -7.99
C LYS A 270 -0.60 -23.72 -9.02
N ASN A 271 -1.75 -23.03 -8.91
CA ASN A 271 -2.93 -23.24 -9.74
C ASN A 271 -3.45 -24.70 -9.72
N GLU A 272 -3.37 -25.35 -8.56
CA GLU A 272 -3.92 -26.68 -8.31
C GLU A 272 -5.41 -26.55 -7.91
N GLY A 273 -6.28 -27.39 -8.49
CA GLY A 273 -7.75 -27.23 -8.41
C GLY A 273 -8.39 -27.30 -7.00
N SER A 274 -7.64 -27.61 -5.95
CA SER A 274 -8.14 -27.74 -4.57
C SER A 274 -8.47 -26.41 -3.87
N THR A 275 -8.15 -25.29 -4.50
CA THR A 275 -8.29 -23.91 -3.96
C THR A 275 -9.73 -23.45 -3.79
N GLN A 276 -10.65 -24.05 -4.55
CA GLN A 276 -12.05 -23.65 -4.57
C GLN A 276 -12.76 -23.94 -3.26
N SER A 277 -12.23 -24.79 -2.37
CA SER A 277 -12.86 -25.10 -1.08
C SER A 277 -12.76 -23.93 -0.11
N TYR A 278 -11.57 -23.33 0.02
CA TYR A 278 -11.26 -22.29 1.01
C TYR A 278 -11.58 -20.87 0.53
N PHE A 279 -11.22 -20.56 -0.73
CA PHE A 279 -11.35 -19.21 -1.28
C PHE A 279 -12.51 -19.08 -2.26
N LYS A 280 -13.06 -17.86 -2.35
CA LYS A 280 -13.92 -17.42 -3.44
C LYS A 280 -13.19 -16.37 -4.27
N SER A 281 -13.17 -16.56 -5.59
CA SER A 281 -12.52 -15.62 -6.51
C SER A 281 -13.44 -14.50 -6.99
N PHE A 282 -12.86 -13.33 -7.23
CA PHE A 282 -13.53 -12.13 -7.75
C PHE A 282 -12.63 -11.45 -8.78
N SER A 283 -13.21 -11.01 -9.89
CA SER A 283 -12.51 -10.13 -10.82
C SER A 283 -12.50 -8.70 -10.28
N ILE A 284 -11.35 -8.05 -10.32
CA ILE A 284 -11.17 -6.66 -9.91
C ILE A 284 -10.97 -5.84 -11.18
N ASN A 285 -11.90 -4.95 -11.49
CA ASN A 285 -11.84 -4.11 -12.68
C ASN A 285 -11.16 -2.78 -12.37
N THR A 286 -9.88 -2.85 -11.97
CA THR A 286 -9.08 -1.64 -11.84
C THR A 286 -8.62 -1.20 -13.23
N GLU A 287 -9.09 -0.04 -13.67
CA GLU A 287 -8.54 0.63 -14.85
C GLU A 287 -7.08 1.01 -14.58
N ASP A 288 -6.20 0.58 -15.47
CA ASP A 288 -4.80 0.97 -15.39
C ASP A 288 -4.70 2.47 -15.69
N ALA A 289 -3.97 3.20 -14.86
CA ALA A 289 -3.67 4.60 -15.07
C ALA A 289 -2.17 4.82 -15.18
N THR A 290 -1.80 5.85 -15.94
CA THR A 290 -0.44 6.33 -16.05
C THR A 290 -0.31 7.66 -15.32
N TYR A 291 0.75 7.77 -14.53
CA TYR A 291 1.12 8.94 -13.74
C TYR A 291 2.50 9.43 -14.13
N ILE A 292 2.68 10.74 -13.99
CA ILE A 292 3.96 11.43 -14.20
C ILE A 292 4.39 12.01 -12.88
N HIS A 293 5.61 11.70 -12.49
CA HIS A 293 6.26 12.21 -11.29
C HIS A 293 7.51 12.98 -11.72
N ILE A 294 7.56 14.25 -11.34
CA ILE A 294 8.68 15.14 -11.65
C ILE A 294 9.33 15.55 -10.34
N LYS A 295 10.56 15.07 -10.12
CA LYS A 295 11.37 15.40 -8.95
C LYS A 295 12.28 16.57 -9.25
N ASN A 296 12.27 17.59 -8.39
CA ASN A 296 13.31 18.61 -8.42
C ASN A 296 14.59 18.05 -7.81
N SER A 297 15.63 17.82 -8.62
CA SER A 297 16.96 17.39 -8.16
C SER A 297 17.99 18.51 -8.26
N CYS A 298 17.57 19.74 -8.56
CA CYS A 298 18.40 20.93 -8.50
C CYS A 298 18.66 21.34 -7.05
N GLU A 299 19.78 22.01 -6.78
CA GLU A 299 20.04 22.61 -5.46
C GLU A 299 19.05 23.73 -5.12
N ASN A 300 18.52 24.38 -6.16
CA ASN A 300 17.62 25.51 -6.06
C ASN A 300 16.15 25.11 -6.30
N ARG A 301 15.28 26.06 -5.94
CA ARG A 301 13.84 25.95 -6.12
C ARG A 301 13.43 26.20 -7.57
N VAL A 302 12.47 25.41 -8.05
CA VAL A 302 12.02 25.43 -9.45
C VAL A 302 10.52 25.75 -9.56
N ASP A 303 10.16 26.62 -10.50
CA ASP A 303 8.77 26.78 -10.98
C ASP A 303 8.53 25.77 -12.12
N LEU A 304 7.50 24.92 -11.99
CA LEU A 304 7.20 23.86 -12.96
C LEU A 304 5.87 24.11 -13.69
N LEU A 305 5.93 24.04 -15.01
CA LEU A 305 4.80 24.05 -15.94
C LEU A 305 4.77 22.72 -16.70
N VAL A 306 3.64 22.03 -16.71
CA VAL A 306 3.45 20.77 -17.43
C VAL A 306 2.24 20.89 -18.33
N ARG A 307 2.45 20.75 -19.63
CA ARG A 307 1.40 20.73 -20.64
C ARG A 307 1.16 19.29 -21.08
N LEU A 308 -0.08 18.83 -20.89
CA LEU A 308 -0.52 17.46 -21.19
C LEU A 308 -1.56 17.50 -22.30
N TYR A 309 -1.53 16.50 -23.17
CA TYR A 309 -2.61 16.24 -24.12
C TYR A 309 -3.58 15.25 -23.49
N ARG A 310 -4.84 15.65 -23.32
CA ARG A 310 -5.89 14.82 -22.71
C ARG A 310 -7.25 15.21 -23.29
N ASP A 311 -8.07 14.22 -23.62
CA ASP A 311 -9.43 14.41 -24.17
C ASP A 311 -9.43 15.27 -25.46
N ASP A 312 -8.47 14.99 -26.34
CA ASP A 312 -8.20 15.76 -27.58
C ASP A 312 -7.82 17.23 -27.37
N GLU A 313 -7.58 17.67 -26.13
CA GLU A 313 -7.22 19.04 -25.78
C GLU A 313 -5.88 19.15 -25.05
N TRP A 314 -5.21 20.28 -25.25
CA TRP A 314 -4.02 20.63 -24.50
C TRP A 314 -4.38 21.32 -23.18
N ARG A 315 -3.99 20.75 -22.05
CA ARG A 315 -4.13 21.35 -20.73
C ARG A 315 -2.79 21.73 -20.14
N ILE A 316 -2.71 22.92 -19.55
CA ILE A 316 -1.53 23.39 -18.83
C ILE A 316 -1.79 23.23 -17.33
N LEU A 317 -0.97 22.40 -16.70
CA LEU A 317 -0.89 22.24 -15.25
C LEU A 317 0.33 23.01 -14.74
N GLN A 318 0.17 23.66 -13.60
CA GLN A 318 1.20 24.50 -13.02
C GLN A 318 1.42 24.09 -11.58
N LYS A 319 2.68 23.87 -11.20
CA LYS A 319 3.06 23.76 -9.80
C LYS A 319 4.00 24.91 -9.47
N ASN A 320 3.37 25.91 -8.85
CA ASN A 320 3.96 26.87 -7.94
C ASN A 320 4.98 26.21 -7.04
N ARG A 321 6.29 26.41 -7.23
CA ARG A 321 7.32 26.19 -6.19
C ARG A 321 7.57 24.73 -5.82
N LEU A 322 8.56 24.12 -6.46
CA LEU A 322 9.16 22.85 -6.02
C LEU A 322 10.51 23.12 -5.36
N ASN A 323 10.62 22.85 -4.06
CA ASN A 323 11.89 22.88 -3.35
C ASN A 323 12.75 21.69 -3.79
N THR A 324 14.02 21.72 -3.39
CA THR A 324 14.97 20.62 -3.62
C THR A 324 14.44 19.32 -3.01
N GLY A 325 14.37 18.28 -3.83
CA GLY A 325 13.84 16.97 -3.45
C GLY A 325 12.32 16.80 -3.63
N ASP A 326 11.55 17.88 -3.79
CA ASP A 326 10.09 17.79 -3.93
C ASP A 326 9.70 17.03 -5.20
N VAL A 327 8.63 16.23 -5.10
CA VAL A 327 7.99 15.56 -6.24
C VAL A 327 6.65 16.20 -6.58
N ALA A 328 6.47 16.55 -7.85
CA ALA A 328 5.19 16.89 -8.44
C ALA A 328 4.59 15.67 -9.14
N SER A 329 3.40 15.25 -8.71
CA SER A 329 2.67 14.15 -9.33
C SER A 329 1.49 14.69 -10.13
N PHE A 330 1.41 14.32 -11.41
CA PHE A 330 0.31 14.68 -12.30
C PHE A 330 -0.43 13.41 -12.74
N GLY A 331 -1.75 13.41 -12.56
CA GLY A 331 -2.59 12.21 -12.61
C GLY A 331 -3.25 11.91 -13.96
N LYS A 332 -3.67 10.64 -14.09
CA LYS A 332 -4.50 9.98 -15.11
C LYS A 332 -4.46 10.63 -16.50
N THR A 333 -3.48 10.22 -17.30
CA THR A 333 -3.53 10.47 -18.75
C THR A 333 -4.35 9.36 -19.39
N ASP A 334 -5.63 9.64 -19.68
CA ASP A 334 -6.59 8.67 -20.25
C ASP A 334 -6.23 8.27 -21.69
N SER A 335 -5.38 9.08 -22.32
CA SER A 335 -4.96 8.95 -23.70
C SER A 335 -3.45 9.10 -23.77
N PHE A 336 -2.84 8.25 -24.58
CA PHE A 336 -1.45 8.37 -24.97
C PHE A 336 -1.19 9.79 -25.48
N GLY A 337 -0.17 10.44 -24.93
CA GLY A 337 0.21 11.77 -25.34
C GLY A 337 1.69 11.99 -25.11
N HIS A 338 2.32 12.67 -26.05
CA HIS A 338 3.49 13.45 -25.70
C HIS A 338 3.07 14.45 -24.64
N TYR A 339 3.87 14.58 -23.59
CA TYR A 339 3.73 15.69 -22.68
C TYR A 339 4.91 16.61 -22.88
N TYR A 340 4.67 17.87 -22.55
CA TYR A 340 5.66 18.92 -22.65
C TYR A 340 5.80 19.52 -21.26
N TYR A 341 7.02 19.67 -20.77
CA TYR A 341 7.23 20.32 -19.47
C TYR A 341 8.25 21.45 -19.60
N PHE A 342 8.13 22.46 -18.75
CA PHE A 342 9.07 23.54 -18.58
C PHE A 342 9.31 23.71 -17.10
N ALA A 343 10.58 23.76 -16.71
CA ALA A 343 11.00 24.00 -15.35
C ALA A 343 12.00 25.15 -15.39
N LYS A 344 11.85 26.11 -14.48
CA LYS A 344 12.73 27.28 -14.38
C LYS A 344 13.24 27.44 -12.96
N ASP A 345 14.56 27.51 -12.80
CA ASP A 345 15.19 27.94 -11.55
C ASP A 345 14.81 29.40 -11.26
N LEU A 346 14.35 29.64 -10.03
CA LEU A 346 13.96 30.96 -9.56
C LEU A 346 15.14 31.92 -9.38
N TYR A 347 16.37 31.41 -9.25
CA TYR A 347 17.56 32.22 -8.94
C TYR A 347 18.39 32.55 -10.19
N ASP A 348 18.75 31.57 -11.01
CA ASP A 348 19.67 31.79 -12.14
C ASP A 348 18.99 32.02 -13.49
N GLY A 349 17.66 32.04 -13.53
CA GLY A 349 16.93 32.32 -14.75
C GLY A 349 17.10 31.28 -15.86
N GLY A 350 17.72 30.14 -15.56
CA GLY A 350 18.09 29.08 -16.50
C GLY A 350 16.93 28.64 -17.39
N THR A 351 17.18 28.63 -18.70
CA THR A 351 16.23 28.17 -19.73
C THR A 351 16.67 26.82 -20.27
N TRP A 352 15.86 25.79 -20.00
CA TRP A 352 16.03 24.47 -20.59
C TRP A 352 15.45 24.43 -22.02
N SER A 353 16.22 23.97 -23.01
CA SER A 353 15.78 23.80 -24.40
C SER A 353 15.39 22.35 -24.74
N GLY A 354 14.38 22.17 -25.61
CA GLY A 354 13.93 20.89 -26.15
C GLY A 354 12.84 21.04 -27.23
N ASP A 355 12.44 19.94 -27.87
CA ASP A 355 11.49 19.95 -29.01
C ASP A 355 10.12 20.54 -28.64
N SER A 356 9.63 21.40 -29.53
CA SER A 356 9.09 22.69 -29.13
C SER A 356 7.56 22.78 -29.18
N VAL A 357 6.95 23.17 -28.06
CA VAL A 357 5.66 23.87 -28.04
C VAL A 357 5.81 25.10 -27.15
N SER A 358 5.39 26.26 -27.64
CA SER A 358 5.38 27.48 -26.83
C SER A 358 4.15 27.57 -25.95
N ALA A 359 4.32 28.06 -24.73
CA ALA A 359 3.24 28.43 -23.82
C ALA A 359 3.49 29.85 -23.27
N THR A 360 2.45 30.50 -22.76
CA THR A 360 2.59 31.78 -22.05
C THR A 360 2.61 31.52 -20.55
N TYR A 361 3.66 31.98 -19.87
CA TYR A 361 3.84 31.88 -18.43
C TYR A 361 4.17 33.27 -17.86
N LYS A 362 3.35 33.77 -16.93
CA LYS A 362 3.49 35.11 -16.33
C LYS A 362 3.65 36.22 -17.40
N GLY A 363 2.87 36.15 -18.48
CA GLY A 363 2.93 37.11 -19.59
C GLY A 363 4.12 36.95 -20.54
N LYS A 364 4.99 35.97 -20.33
CA LYS A 364 6.16 35.70 -21.19
C LYS A 364 6.01 34.38 -21.95
N LYS A 365 6.46 34.35 -23.20
CA LYS A 365 6.53 33.11 -23.99
C LYS A 365 7.65 32.22 -23.45
N VAL A 366 7.32 30.99 -23.11
CA VAL A 366 8.27 29.94 -22.67
C VAL A 366 8.19 28.74 -23.61
N TRP A 367 9.30 28.03 -23.75
CA TRP A 367 9.39 26.81 -24.56
C TRP A 367 9.38 25.60 -23.65
N LEU A 368 8.54 24.63 -23.99
CA LEU A 368 8.40 23.38 -23.23
C LEU A 368 9.18 22.26 -23.90
N LYS A 369 9.83 21.39 -23.13
CA LYS A 369 10.54 20.18 -23.58
C LYS A 369 9.56 19.03 -23.75
N LYS A 370 9.49 18.48 -24.96
CA LYS A 370 8.77 17.24 -25.24
C LYS A 370 9.42 16.06 -24.52
N LYS A 371 8.61 15.24 -23.87
CA LYS A 371 8.99 13.90 -23.41
C LYS A 371 7.89 12.93 -23.77
N THR A 372 8.30 11.80 -24.34
CA THR A 372 7.38 10.72 -24.69
C THR A 372 7.32 9.74 -23.54
N ILE A 373 6.10 9.40 -23.11
CA ILE A 373 5.85 8.40 -22.08
C ILE A 373 5.52 7.08 -22.74
N SER A 374 6.07 5.99 -22.20
CA SER A 374 5.62 4.66 -22.54
C SER A 374 4.40 4.29 -21.70
N LYS A 375 3.31 3.90 -22.36
CA LYS A 375 2.12 3.34 -21.70
C LYS A 375 2.40 2.08 -20.89
N LYS A 376 3.56 1.47 -21.08
CA LYS A 376 3.94 0.25 -20.37
C LYS A 376 4.32 0.53 -18.89
N ASN A 377 4.55 1.80 -18.52
CA ASN A 377 4.83 2.24 -17.15
C ASN A 377 3.60 2.88 -16.51
N THR A 378 3.22 2.43 -15.32
CA THR A 378 2.15 3.01 -14.50
C THR A 378 2.58 4.31 -13.83
N ASP A 379 3.81 4.38 -13.32
CA ASP A 379 4.41 5.60 -12.76
C ASP A 379 5.70 5.94 -13.53
N ASN A 380 5.78 7.13 -14.09
CA ASN A 380 6.92 7.60 -14.88
C ASN A 380 7.66 8.73 -14.15
N PHE A 381 8.96 8.54 -13.90
CA PHE A 381 9.78 9.49 -13.17
C PHE A 381 10.63 10.34 -14.10
N ILE A 382 10.67 11.64 -13.82
CA ILE A 382 11.62 12.59 -14.39
C ILE A 382 12.36 13.23 -13.22
N ASN A 383 13.69 13.17 -13.27
CA ASN A 383 14.52 13.99 -12.40
C ASN A 383 14.89 15.25 -13.18
N LEU A 384 14.53 16.41 -12.64
CA LEU A 384 15.03 17.70 -13.13
C LEU A 384 16.42 17.89 -12.56
N THR A 385 17.42 17.94 -13.43
CA THR A 385 18.78 18.37 -13.08
C THR A 385 18.93 19.83 -13.49
N CYS A 386 19.73 20.61 -12.76
CA CYS A 386 20.10 21.97 -13.12
C CYS A 386 21.60 21.98 -13.46
N ASP A 387 21.96 22.56 -14.60
CA ASP A 387 23.35 22.76 -15.05
C ASP A 387 23.84 24.14 -14.63
#